data_AF-A0A8T4ATK9-F1
#
_entry.id   AF-A0A8T4ATK9-F1
#
_cell.length_a   1.000
_cell.length_b   1.000
_cell.length_c   1.000
_cell.angle_alpha   90.00
_cell.angle_beta   90.00
_cell.angle_gamma   90.00
#
_symmetry.space_group_name_H-M   'P 1'
#
loop_
_entity.id
_entity.type
_entity.pdbx_description
1 polymer ?
#
loop_
_entity_poly.entity_id
_entity_poly.type
_entity_poly.pdbx_seq_one_letter_code
_entity_poly.pdbx_strand_id
1 'polypeptide(L)'
;MLASGNALGTARLWLAEENQTASEWREVKAALAEDELDWRFWIKWYEATLAGAPLPWELLERIALEVTDEDWKRGPKHVDLLIAEIELDFAVKATPNGELIVVTSDEKYASIPRSDLPPKTLKDAFARISDVVSYMRNSQKNSNQYSPLLSEADFLEDQLKRYGDNALRLHEACSKVVIHVLRYVTAGTLPENDNVVGDVVSDLQNTADDIYNLDVEARTTLDARERLRYDRLSEAQKADAVRIANAIAQQSTKEFGEEMVEDGLAIASEDEPSEDTKSNRYRFVSRTLKIIAIGGAGLVGITAALSQAEPAVNGAVYLWKLIAPFLGL
;
A
#
# COMPACT_ATOMS: atom_id res chain seq x y z
N MET A 1 -17.42 1.66 -36.56
CA MET A 1 -17.56 0.25 -36.14
C MET A 1 -17.20 0.15 -34.66
N LEU A 2 -18.17 0.32 -33.77
CA LEU A 2 -18.03 -0.06 -32.36
C LEU A 2 -18.58 -1.48 -32.24
N ALA A 3 -17.75 -2.46 -32.59
CA ALA A 3 -18.14 -3.87 -32.58
C ALA A 3 -17.76 -4.49 -31.23
N SER A 4 -18.67 -4.38 -30.25
CA SER A 4 -18.83 -5.13 -28.99
C SER A 4 -19.20 -4.19 -27.83
N GLY A 5 -20.16 -4.60 -26.98
CA GLY A 5 -20.67 -3.79 -25.86
C GLY A 5 -19.60 -3.34 -24.85
N ASN A 6 -18.48 -4.05 -24.76
CA ASN A 6 -17.31 -3.63 -23.98
C ASN A 6 -16.72 -2.29 -24.45
N ALA A 7 -16.88 -1.93 -25.73
CA ALA A 7 -16.34 -0.69 -26.28
C ALA A 7 -17.10 0.57 -25.83
N LEU A 8 -18.33 0.43 -25.31
CA LEU A 8 -19.11 1.57 -24.81
C LEU A 8 -18.74 1.95 -23.38
N GLY A 9 -18.36 0.98 -22.55
CA GLY A 9 -17.99 1.23 -21.15
C GLY A 9 -16.70 2.02 -20.97
N THR A 10 -15.78 1.96 -21.94
CA THR A 10 -14.49 2.68 -21.92
C THR A 10 -14.40 3.78 -22.99
N ALA A 11 -15.52 4.09 -23.66
CA ALA A 11 -15.56 5.21 -24.59
C ALA A 11 -15.56 6.52 -23.80
N ARG A 12 -14.87 7.54 -24.32
CA ARG A 12 -15.05 8.90 -23.80
C ARG A 12 -16.52 9.29 -23.93
N LEU A 13 -17.05 9.95 -22.91
CA LEU A 13 -18.43 10.42 -22.91
C LEU A 13 -18.75 11.28 -24.15
N TRP A 14 -17.77 12.06 -24.60
CA TRP A 14 -17.86 12.88 -25.81
C TRP A 14 -17.02 12.26 -26.93
N LEU A 15 -17.69 11.90 -28.04
CA LEU A 15 -17.07 11.30 -29.23
C LEU A 15 -16.42 12.35 -30.16
N ALA A 16 -16.72 13.63 -29.99
CA ALA A 16 -16.08 14.75 -30.68
C ALA A 16 -14.81 15.19 -29.94
N GLU A 17 -13.85 15.82 -30.64
CA GLU A 17 -12.61 16.31 -30.01
C GLU A 17 -12.85 17.38 -28.92
N GLU A 18 -14.03 18.01 -28.90
CA GLU A 18 -14.40 19.04 -27.93
C GLU A 18 -15.60 18.63 -27.04
N ASN A 19 -15.39 18.66 -25.72
CA ASN A 19 -16.46 18.60 -24.72
C ASN A 19 -17.18 19.96 -24.69
N GLN A 20 -18.42 19.98 -25.20
CA GLN A 20 -19.26 21.19 -25.30
C GLN A 20 -19.63 21.81 -23.94
N THR A 21 -19.43 21.08 -22.84
CA THR A 21 -19.74 21.52 -21.47
C THR A 21 -18.49 21.80 -20.65
N ALA A 22 -17.31 21.88 -21.27
CA ALA A 22 -16.04 22.00 -20.55
C ALA A 22 -15.88 23.32 -19.79
N SER A 23 -16.50 24.41 -20.24
CA SER A 23 -16.57 25.69 -19.52
C SER A 23 -17.46 25.59 -18.29
N GLU A 24 -18.68 25.11 -18.48
CA GLU A 24 -19.72 24.97 -17.48
C GLU A 24 -19.26 23.98 -16.39
N TRP A 25 -18.62 22.87 -16.78
CA TRP A 25 -18.06 21.91 -15.84
C TRP A 25 -16.96 22.53 -14.97
N ARG A 26 -16.09 23.38 -15.52
CA ARG A 26 -15.06 24.06 -14.72
C ARG A 26 -15.68 24.97 -13.67
N GLU A 27 -16.74 25.68 -14.01
CA GLU A 27 -17.47 26.55 -13.08
C GLU A 27 -18.20 25.75 -12.00
N VAL A 28 -18.90 24.67 -12.40
CA VAL A 28 -19.58 23.77 -11.46
C VAL A 28 -18.58 23.09 -10.53
N LYS A 29 -17.47 22.56 -11.04
CA LYS A 29 -16.43 21.93 -10.23
C LYS A 29 -15.84 22.89 -9.20
N ALA A 30 -15.60 24.15 -9.59
CA ALA A 30 -15.10 25.17 -8.67
C ALA A 30 -16.13 25.45 -7.56
N ALA A 31 -17.41 25.61 -7.92
CA ALA A 31 -18.48 25.82 -6.94
C ALA A 31 -18.66 24.63 -5.99
N LEU A 32 -18.64 23.40 -6.50
CA LEU A 32 -18.76 22.18 -5.68
C LEU A 32 -17.55 21.97 -4.77
N ALA A 33 -16.36 22.45 -5.15
CA ALA A 33 -15.17 22.38 -4.29
C ALA A 33 -15.22 23.33 -3.10
N GLU A 34 -16.05 24.39 -3.17
CA GLU A 34 -16.27 25.37 -2.10
C GLU A 34 -17.54 25.08 -1.26
N ASP A 35 -18.30 24.05 -1.61
CA ASP A 35 -19.51 23.63 -0.89
C ASP A 35 -19.17 23.01 0.48
N GLU A 36 -20.11 23.09 1.43
CA GLU A 36 -20.02 22.43 2.73
C GLU A 36 -20.15 20.90 2.61
N LEU A 37 -20.77 20.41 1.55
CA LEU A 37 -20.91 18.98 1.23
C LEU A 37 -19.70 18.44 0.47
N ASP A 38 -19.42 17.15 0.66
CA ASP A 38 -18.25 16.50 0.09
C ASP A 38 -18.53 15.90 -1.29
N TRP A 39 -18.53 16.74 -2.32
CA TRP A 39 -18.83 16.33 -3.70
C TRP A 39 -17.72 15.55 -4.42
N ARG A 40 -16.66 15.13 -3.72
CA ARG A 40 -15.45 14.54 -4.33
C ARG A 40 -15.73 13.29 -5.14
N PHE A 41 -16.54 12.37 -4.60
CA PHE A 41 -16.92 11.15 -5.31
C PHE A 41 -17.59 11.49 -6.65
N TRP A 42 -18.56 12.40 -6.63
CA TRP A 42 -19.33 12.81 -7.81
C TRP A 42 -18.47 13.52 -8.85
N ILE A 43 -17.59 14.42 -8.41
CA ILE A 43 -16.59 15.09 -9.27
C ILE A 43 -15.69 14.04 -9.94
N LYS A 44 -15.10 13.14 -9.14
CA LYS A 44 -14.22 12.08 -9.62
C LYS A 44 -14.92 11.16 -10.62
N TRP A 45 -16.12 10.68 -10.28
CA TRP A 45 -16.92 9.82 -11.14
C TRP A 45 -17.22 10.47 -12.49
N TYR A 46 -17.61 11.75 -12.49
CA TYR A 46 -17.88 12.48 -13.73
C TYR A 46 -16.60 12.71 -14.55
N GLU A 47 -15.49 13.11 -13.94
CA GLU A 47 -14.21 13.32 -14.63
C GLU A 47 -13.62 12.04 -15.21
N ALA A 48 -13.70 10.94 -14.46
CA ALA A 48 -13.34 9.59 -14.90
C ALA A 48 -14.15 9.18 -16.14
N THR A 49 -15.46 9.43 -16.12
CA THR A 49 -16.37 9.17 -17.25
C THR A 49 -16.05 10.03 -18.47
N LEU A 50 -15.77 11.33 -18.27
CA LEU A 50 -15.33 12.23 -19.34
C LEU A 50 -14.02 11.76 -19.99
N ALA A 51 -13.07 11.26 -19.18
CA ALA A 51 -11.78 10.76 -19.65
C ALA A 51 -11.87 9.41 -20.39
N GLY A 52 -13.00 8.70 -20.30
CA GLY A 52 -13.15 7.33 -20.81
C GLY A 52 -12.46 6.28 -19.92
N ALA A 53 -12.20 6.63 -18.66
CA ALA A 53 -11.59 5.78 -17.65
C ALA A 53 -12.50 5.73 -16.41
N PRO A 54 -13.72 5.16 -16.53
CA PRO A 54 -14.70 5.18 -15.45
C PRO A 54 -14.18 4.43 -14.22
N LEU A 55 -14.80 4.69 -13.07
CA LEU A 55 -14.55 3.97 -11.83
C LEU A 55 -14.85 2.46 -12.00
N PRO A 56 -14.24 1.59 -11.17
CA PRO A 56 -14.50 0.15 -11.20
C PRO A 56 -16.00 -0.16 -11.16
N TRP A 57 -16.45 -1.02 -12.07
CA TRP A 57 -17.88 -1.34 -12.18
C TRP A 57 -18.41 -1.95 -10.87
N GLU A 58 -17.62 -2.79 -10.23
CA GLU A 58 -17.97 -3.45 -8.97
C GLU A 58 -18.20 -2.44 -7.83
N LEU A 59 -17.50 -1.30 -7.83
CA LEU A 59 -17.75 -0.21 -6.89
C LEU A 59 -19.10 0.45 -7.16
N LEU A 60 -19.39 0.78 -8.42
CA LEU A 60 -20.64 1.43 -8.83
C LEU A 60 -21.86 0.52 -8.62
N GLU A 61 -21.72 -0.77 -8.93
CA GLU A 61 -22.75 -1.78 -8.69
C GLU A 61 -23.09 -1.89 -7.21
N ARG A 62 -22.08 -1.92 -6.34
CA ARG A 62 -22.31 -1.93 -4.88
C ARG A 62 -23.02 -0.67 -4.41
N ILE A 63 -22.62 0.52 -4.85
CA ILE A 63 -23.32 1.77 -4.50
C ILE A 63 -24.79 1.70 -4.94
N ALA A 64 -25.06 1.22 -6.15
CA ALA A 64 -26.42 1.11 -6.67
C ALA A 64 -27.29 0.08 -5.93
N LEU A 65 -26.69 -0.98 -5.39
CA LEU A 65 -27.39 -2.06 -4.68
C LEU A 65 -27.52 -1.81 -3.17
N GLU A 66 -26.51 -1.20 -2.55
CA GLU A 66 -26.44 -1.00 -1.10
C GLU A 66 -27.08 0.33 -0.64
N VAL A 67 -27.07 1.38 -1.47
CA VAL A 67 -27.73 2.65 -1.15
C VAL A 67 -29.21 2.61 -1.57
N THR A 68 -30.10 2.45 -0.59
CA THR A 68 -31.53 2.24 -0.86
C THR A 68 -32.25 3.52 -1.26
N ASP A 69 -33.46 3.39 -1.85
CA ASP A 69 -34.36 4.53 -2.11
C ASP A 69 -34.65 5.36 -0.85
N GLU A 70 -34.64 4.75 0.33
CA GLU A 70 -34.80 5.46 1.60
C GLU A 70 -33.57 6.30 1.93
N ASP A 71 -32.37 5.79 1.67
CA ASP A 71 -31.12 6.52 1.86
C ASP A 71 -31.03 7.74 0.92
N TRP A 72 -31.40 7.58 -0.36
CA TRP A 72 -31.46 8.69 -1.31
C TRP A 72 -32.39 9.81 -0.84
N LYS A 73 -33.52 9.47 -0.21
CA LYS A 73 -34.49 10.44 0.34
C LYS A 73 -33.97 11.18 1.58
N ARG A 74 -32.96 10.65 2.27
CA ARG A 74 -32.33 11.31 3.43
C ARG A 74 -31.37 12.43 3.05
N GLY A 75 -31.12 12.60 1.75
CA GLY A 75 -30.37 13.72 1.19
C GLY A 75 -28.88 13.43 1.00
N PRO A 76 -28.18 14.35 0.31
CA PRO A 76 -26.83 14.13 -0.21
C PRO A 76 -25.80 13.82 0.88
N LYS A 77 -25.84 14.55 2.00
CA LYS A 77 -24.92 14.32 3.13
C LYS A 77 -24.95 12.87 3.65
N HIS A 78 -26.14 12.26 3.72
CA HIS A 78 -26.30 10.89 4.18
C HIS A 78 -25.75 9.90 3.15
N VAL A 79 -26.09 10.11 1.88
CA VAL A 79 -25.61 9.29 0.76
C VAL A 79 -24.09 9.34 0.63
N ASP A 80 -23.48 10.52 0.72
CA ASP A 80 -22.03 10.68 0.59
C ASP A 80 -21.27 9.90 1.69
N LEU A 81 -21.83 9.84 2.90
CA LEU A 81 -21.26 9.02 3.98
C LEU A 81 -21.31 7.52 3.66
N LEU A 82 -22.44 7.02 3.14
CA LEU A 82 -22.58 5.62 2.74
C LEU A 82 -21.62 5.27 1.59
N ILE A 83 -21.49 6.17 0.61
CA ILE A 83 -20.55 5.99 -0.50
C ILE A 83 -19.11 5.93 0.02
N ALA A 84 -18.73 6.83 0.94
CA ALA A 84 -17.39 6.81 1.53
C ALA A 84 -17.09 5.52 2.30
N GLU A 85 -18.08 4.95 3.00
CA GLU A 85 -17.95 3.64 3.66
C GLU A 85 -17.73 2.51 2.64
N ILE A 86 -18.48 2.51 1.53
CA ILE A 86 -18.34 1.53 0.44
C ILE A 86 -16.96 1.68 -0.23
N GLU A 87 -16.52 2.91 -0.52
CA GLU A 87 -15.20 3.20 -1.09
C GLU A 87 -14.07 2.70 -0.18
N LEU A 88 -14.18 2.93 1.13
CA LEU A 88 -13.20 2.46 2.11
C LEU A 88 -13.11 0.93 2.14
N ASP A 89 -14.24 0.23 2.22
CA ASP A 89 -14.26 -1.24 2.20
C ASP A 89 -13.70 -1.78 0.87
N PHE A 90 -14.01 -1.14 -0.25
CA PHE A 90 -13.44 -1.49 -1.55
C PHE A 90 -11.92 -1.29 -1.56
N ALA A 91 -11.41 -0.18 -1.03
CA ALA A 91 -9.99 0.12 -0.96
C ALA A 91 -9.22 -0.83 -0.03
N VAL A 92 -9.79 -1.19 1.12
CA VAL A 92 -9.22 -2.20 2.04
C VAL A 92 -9.08 -3.54 1.33
N LYS A 93 -10.09 -3.97 0.56
CA LYS A 93 -10.05 -5.22 -0.22
C LYS A 93 -9.06 -5.15 -1.38
N ALA A 94 -8.92 -3.98 -2.02
CA ALA A 94 -7.98 -3.75 -3.10
C ALA A 94 -6.51 -3.64 -2.63
N THR A 95 -6.28 -3.53 -1.31
CA THR A 95 -4.94 -3.39 -0.71
C THR A 95 -4.61 -4.52 0.29
N PRO A 96 -4.61 -5.80 -0.14
CA PRO A 96 -4.18 -6.92 0.70
C PRO A 96 -2.72 -6.73 1.14
N ASN A 97 -2.35 -7.12 2.36
CA ASN A 97 -0.99 -6.85 2.89
C ASN A 97 -0.36 -7.99 3.69
N GLY A 98 -0.82 -9.23 3.49
CA GLY A 98 -0.30 -10.40 4.22
C GLY A 98 -0.33 -10.26 5.75
N GLU A 99 -1.26 -9.48 6.30
CA GLU A 99 -1.40 -9.23 7.73
C GLU A 99 -2.82 -8.76 8.08
N LEU A 100 -3.21 -9.05 9.32
CA LEU A 100 -4.39 -8.51 9.97
C LEU A 100 -3.97 -7.41 10.94
N ILE A 101 -4.66 -6.27 10.89
CA ILE A 101 -4.53 -5.23 11.92
C ILE A 101 -5.56 -5.51 13.00
N VAL A 102 -5.12 -5.54 14.26
CA VAL A 102 -5.96 -5.81 15.43
C VAL A 102 -5.79 -4.71 16.47
N VAL A 103 -6.80 -4.56 17.33
CA VAL A 103 -6.69 -3.79 18.57
C VAL A 103 -6.44 -4.78 19.70
N THR A 104 -5.34 -4.62 20.42
CA THR A 104 -4.98 -5.47 21.56
C THR A 104 -5.89 -5.19 22.76
N SER A 105 -5.77 -6.00 23.81
CA SER A 105 -6.47 -5.76 25.10
C SER A 105 -6.15 -4.40 25.71
N ASP A 106 -4.99 -3.83 25.37
CA ASP A 106 -4.50 -2.56 25.90
C ASP A 106 -4.89 -1.38 24.99
N GLU A 107 -5.89 -1.58 24.12
CA GLU A 107 -6.42 -0.58 23.17
C GLU A 107 -5.37 -0.05 22.19
N LYS A 108 -4.34 -0.85 21.89
CA LYS A 108 -3.28 -0.51 20.93
C LYS A 108 -3.41 -1.24 19.62
N TYR A 109 -3.04 -0.61 18.53
CA TYR A 109 -2.93 -1.28 17.23
C TYR A 109 -1.72 -2.20 17.18
N ALA A 110 -1.90 -3.38 16.59
CA ALA A 110 -0.84 -4.32 16.26
C ALA A 110 -1.11 -4.99 14.91
N SER A 111 -0.06 -5.46 14.25
CA SER A 111 -0.17 -6.35 13.08
C SER A 111 0.03 -7.81 13.50
N ILE A 112 -0.74 -8.70 12.90
CA ILE A 112 -0.56 -10.15 12.98
C ILE A 112 -0.30 -10.66 11.55
N PRO A 113 0.86 -11.27 11.28
CA PRO A 113 1.15 -11.85 9.97
C PRO A 113 0.06 -12.85 9.54
N ARG A 114 -0.26 -12.84 8.25
CA ARG A 114 -1.09 -13.85 7.60
C ARG A 114 -0.27 -14.54 6.52
N SER A 115 -0.38 -15.87 6.52
CA SER A 115 0.32 -16.72 5.58
C SER A 115 -0.52 -17.97 5.36
N ASP A 116 -0.68 -18.35 4.10
CA ASP A 116 -1.27 -19.63 3.73
C ASP A 116 -0.24 -20.76 3.67
N LEU A 117 1.05 -20.45 3.92
CA LEU A 117 2.07 -21.48 3.97
C LEU A 117 1.87 -22.41 5.16
N PRO A 118 2.02 -23.73 4.95
CA PRO A 118 2.15 -24.65 6.05
C PRO A 118 3.29 -24.20 6.99
N PRO A 119 3.13 -24.25 8.32
CA PRO A 119 4.16 -23.80 9.26
C PRO A 119 5.52 -24.46 9.06
N LYS A 120 5.53 -25.72 8.59
CA LYS A 120 6.77 -26.42 8.23
C LYS A 120 7.46 -25.77 7.03
N THR A 121 6.72 -25.44 5.98
CA THR A 121 7.26 -24.79 4.78
C THR A 121 7.83 -23.41 5.11
N LEU A 122 7.14 -22.64 5.96
CA LEU A 122 7.65 -21.34 6.41
C LEU A 122 8.93 -21.49 7.24
N LYS A 123 9.00 -22.49 8.13
CA LYS A 123 10.21 -22.82 8.87
C LYS A 123 11.37 -23.25 7.95
N ASP A 124 11.08 -24.01 6.90
CA ASP A 124 12.07 -24.43 5.91
C ASP A 124 12.59 -23.23 5.10
N ALA A 125 11.72 -22.27 4.74
CA ALA A 125 12.12 -20.99 4.15
C ALA A 125 13.04 -20.18 5.09
N PHE A 126 12.66 -20.03 6.36
CA PHE A 126 13.48 -19.39 7.38
C PHE A 126 14.88 -20.03 7.48
N ALA A 127 14.94 -21.37 7.55
CA ALA A 127 16.19 -22.11 7.65
C ALA A 127 17.10 -21.86 6.45
N ARG A 128 16.55 -21.88 5.22
CA ARG A 128 17.31 -21.59 3.99
C ARG A 128 17.91 -20.18 4.00
N ILE A 129 17.15 -19.16 4.40
CA ILE A 129 17.68 -17.79 4.50
C ILE A 129 18.80 -17.73 5.56
N SER A 130 18.63 -18.40 6.69
CA SER A 130 19.65 -18.47 7.74
C SER A 130 20.95 -19.17 7.27
N ASP A 131 20.82 -20.20 6.44
CA ASP A 131 21.97 -20.89 5.84
C ASP A 131 22.69 -19.98 4.84
N VAL A 132 21.95 -19.20 4.04
CA VAL A 132 22.54 -18.18 3.14
C VAL A 132 23.29 -17.10 3.93
N VAL A 133 22.72 -16.59 5.02
CA VAL A 133 23.40 -15.62 5.91
C VAL A 133 24.72 -16.20 6.43
N SER A 134 24.70 -17.45 6.88
CA SER A 134 25.89 -18.15 7.35
C SER A 134 26.93 -18.31 6.24
N TYR A 135 26.49 -18.62 5.01
CA TYR A 135 27.34 -18.73 3.84
C TYR A 135 28.00 -17.40 3.49
N MET A 136 27.23 -16.30 3.38
CA MET A 136 27.75 -14.94 3.13
C MET A 136 28.87 -14.57 4.12
N ARG A 137 28.63 -14.77 5.43
CA ARG A 137 29.61 -14.45 6.48
C ARG A 137 30.88 -15.31 6.38
N ASN A 138 30.74 -16.59 6.02
CA ASN A 138 31.89 -17.49 5.90
C ASN A 138 32.71 -17.23 4.63
N SER A 139 32.07 -16.85 3.52
CA SER A 139 32.76 -16.47 2.28
C SER A 139 33.69 -15.28 2.51
N GLN A 140 33.27 -14.30 3.30
CA GLN A 140 34.11 -13.15 3.64
C GLN A 140 35.35 -13.52 4.47
N LYS A 141 35.26 -14.51 5.37
CA LYS A 141 36.44 -14.95 6.15
C LYS A 141 37.55 -15.49 5.25
N ASN A 142 37.19 -15.98 4.06
CA ASN A 142 38.10 -16.58 3.10
C ASN A 142 38.63 -15.56 2.08
N SER A 143 37.93 -14.44 1.85
CA SER A 143 38.37 -13.39 0.92
C SER A 143 37.66 -12.06 1.17
N ASN A 144 38.43 -10.96 1.23
CA ASN A 144 37.90 -9.60 1.41
C ASN A 144 37.02 -9.11 0.25
N GLN A 145 37.03 -9.79 -0.89
CA GLN A 145 36.23 -9.43 -2.07
C GLN A 145 34.72 -9.52 -1.82
N TYR A 146 34.30 -10.25 -0.78
CA TYR A 146 32.89 -10.45 -0.44
C TYR A 146 32.41 -9.51 0.68
N SER A 147 33.17 -8.46 0.99
CA SER A 147 32.80 -7.51 2.04
C SER A 147 31.43 -6.86 1.85
N PRO A 148 30.96 -6.56 0.61
CA PRO A 148 29.61 -6.04 0.41
C PRO A 148 28.50 -7.01 0.85
N LEU A 149 28.76 -8.32 0.92
CA LEU A 149 27.76 -9.30 1.38
C LEU A 149 27.52 -9.22 2.89
N LEU A 150 28.41 -8.58 3.67
CA LEU A 150 28.23 -8.48 5.12
C LEU A 150 27.04 -7.60 5.48
N SER A 151 26.85 -6.45 4.81
CA SER A 151 25.70 -5.58 5.07
C SER A 151 24.38 -6.26 4.72
N GLU A 152 24.37 -7.05 3.65
CA GLU A 152 23.19 -7.82 3.26
C GLU A 152 22.91 -8.99 4.24
N ALA A 153 23.96 -9.63 4.77
CA ALA A 153 23.83 -10.65 5.80
C ALA A 153 23.28 -10.06 7.12
N ASP A 154 23.79 -8.89 7.53
CA ASP A 154 23.29 -8.17 8.71
C ASP A 154 21.81 -7.80 8.52
N PHE A 155 21.44 -7.29 7.33
CA PHE A 155 20.04 -6.98 7.00
C PHE A 155 19.14 -8.22 7.08
N LEU A 156 19.51 -9.32 6.44
CA LEU A 156 18.72 -10.56 6.46
C LEU A 156 18.58 -11.12 7.88
N GLU A 157 19.63 -11.09 8.70
CA GLU A 157 19.57 -11.54 10.09
C GLU A 157 18.59 -10.70 10.92
N ASP A 158 18.60 -9.38 10.73
CA ASP A 158 17.63 -8.49 11.37
C ASP A 158 16.20 -8.76 10.88
N GLN A 159 16.00 -9.03 9.58
CA GLN A 159 14.69 -9.39 9.04
C GLN A 159 14.19 -10.73 9.59
N LEU A 160 15.06 -11.75 9.69
CA LEU A 160 14.70 -13.04 10.29
C LEU A 160 14.30 -12.90 11.76
N LYS A 161 15.00 -12.05 12.50
CA LYS A 161 14.69 -11.80 13.91
C LYS A 161 13.36 -11.09 14.09
N ARG A 162 13.04 -10.10 13.23
CA ARG A 162 11.83 -9.27 13.35
C ARG A 162 10.60 -9.92 12.71
N TYR A 163 10.79 -10.69 11.64
CA TYR A 163 9.72 -11.15 10.74
C TYR A 163 9.84 -12.63 10.34
N GLY A 164 10.50 -13.46 11.14
CA GLY A 164 10.74 -14.88 10.83
C GLY A 164 9.48 -15.73 10.64
N ASP A 165 8.32 -15.23 11.09
CA ASP A 165 7.00 -15.85 10.95
C ASP A 165 6.11 -15.16 9.89
N ASN A 166 6.66 -14.22 9.12
CA ASN A 166 5.92 -13.48 8.11
C ASN A 166 6.47 -13.78 6.71
N ALA A 167 5.78 -14.66 5.99
CA ALA A 167 6.16 -15.09 4.65
C ALA A 167 6.37 -13.92 3.67
N LEU A 168 5.44 -12.96 3.65
CA LEU A 168 5.54 -11.79 2.77
C LEU A 168 6.80 -10.97 3.07
N ARG A 169 7.15 -10.76 4.34
CA ARG A 169 8.36 -10.02 4.72
C ARG A 169 9.64 -10.78 4.39
N LEU A 170 9.64 -12.11 4.55
CA LEU A 170 10.77 -12.94 4.13
C LEU A 170 10.98 -12.89 2.61
N HIS A 171 9.90 -12.95 1.83
CA HIS A 171 9.96 -12.75 0.38
C HIS A 171 10.61 -11.40 0.04
N GLU A 172 10.08 -10.30 0.60
CA GLU A 172 10.60 -8.96 0.37
C GLU A 172 12.08 -8.81 0.74
N ALA A 173 12.50 -9.40 1.85
CA ALA A 173 13.89 -9.40 2.28
C ALA A 173 14.79 -10.12 1.28
N CYS A 174 14.40 -11.31 0.83
CA CYS A 174 15.13 -12.07 -0.21
C CYS A 174 15.23 -11.29 -1.51
N SER A 175 14.10 -10.78 -2.04
CA SER A 175 14.08 -10.02 -3.29
C SER A 175 14.95 -8.77 -3.22
N LYS A 176 14.93 -8.05 -2.09
CA LYS A 176 15.73 -6.85 -1.88
C LYS A 176 17.23 -7.15 -1.92
N VAL A 177 17.67 -8.17 -1.18
CA VAL A 177 19.08 -8.57 -1.17
C VAL A 177 19.55 -9.04 -2.55
N VAL A 178 18.71 -9.79 -3.28
CA VAL A 178 19.01 -10.20 -4.66
C VAL A 178 19.27 -8.98 -5.55
N ILE A 179 18.39 -7.97 -5.50
CA ILE A 179 18.55 -6.74 -6.27
C ILE A 179 19.85 -6.02 -5.89
N HIS A 180 20.16 -5.91 -4.60
CA HIS A 180 21.38 -5.27 -4.11
C HIS A 180 22.64 -5.99 -4.57
N VAL A 181 22.69 -7.32 -4.43
CA VAL A 181 23.83 -8.14 -4.86
C VAL A 181 24.07 -8.00 -6.35
N LEU A 182 23.02 -8.03 -7.18
CA LEU A 182 23.14 -7.80 -8.63
C LEU A 182 23.60 -6.37 -8.96
N ARG A 183 23.19 -5.37 -8.17
CA ARG A 183 23.69 -3.99 -8.31
C ARG A 183 25.16 -3.89 -7.97
N TYR A 184 25.64 -4.61 -6.94
CA TYR A 184 27.06 -4.68 -6.60
C TYR A 184 27.90 -5.33 -7.70
N VAL A 185 27.39 -6.39 -8.33
CA VAL A 185 28.03 -7.00 -9.51
C VAL A 185 28.10 -5.98 -10.65
N THR A 186 26.99 -5.32 -10.97
CA THR A 186 26.93 -4.30 -12.04
C THR A 186 27.89 -3.13 -11.77
N ALA A 187 28.06 -2.75 -10.50
CA ALA A 187 28.98 -1.70 -10.08
C ALA A 187 30.46 -2.16 -10.01
N GLY A 188 30.74 -3.45 -10.22
CA GLY A 188 32.08 -4.03 -10.14
C GLY A 188 32.62 -4.19 -8.72
N THR A 189 31.78 -4.08 -7.69
CA THR A 189 32.18 -4.29 -6.28
C THR A 189 32.14 -5.76 -5.88
N LEU A 190 31.35 -6.57 -6.58
CA LEU A 190 31.38 -8.03 -6.51
C LEU A 190 31.77 -8.62 -7.87
N PRO A 191 32.44 -9.78 -7.91
CA PRO A 191 32.86 -10.41 -9.16
C PRO A 191 31.68 -10.90 -10.00
N GLU A 192 31.76 -10.70 -11.32
CA GLU A 192 30.85 -11.31 -12.30
C GLU A 192 31.15 -12.81 -12.46
N ASN A 193 30.12 -13.62 -12.73
CA ASN A 193 30.22 -15.07 -12.96
C ASN A 193 30.93 -15.85 -11.84
N ASP A 194 30.78 -15.39 -10.59
CA ASP A 194 31.35 -16.03 -9.41
C ASP A 194 30.36 -16.98 -8.73
N ASN A 195 30.85 -18.13 -8.27
CA ASN A 195 30.01 -19.16 -7.66
C ASN A 195 29.38 -18.69 -6.34
N VAL A 196 30.12 -17.96 -5.48
CA VAL A 196 29.57 -17.50 -4.20
C VAL A 196 28.43 -16.52 -4.43
N VAL A 197 28.62 -15.58 -5.35
CA VAL A 197 27.58 -14.62 -5.74
C VAL A 197 26.39 -15.34 -6.38
N GLY A 198 26.65 -16.29 -7.27
CA GLY A 198 25.62 -17.08 -7.95
C GLY A 198 24.77 -17.90 -6.98
N ASP A 199 25.40 -18.60 -6.04
CA ASP A 199 24.73 -19.42 -5.03
C ASP A 199 23.84 -18.54 -4.13
N VAL A 200 24.37 -17.41 -3.65
CA VAL A 200 23.61 -16.45 -2.83
C VAL A 200 22.37 -15.95 -3.55
N VAL A 201 22.52 -15.50 -4.80
CA VAL A 201 21.40 -14.98 -5.59
C VAL A 201 20.38 -16.07 -5.86
N SER A 202 20.84 -17.25 -6.30
CA SER A 202 19.99 -18.39 -6.62
C SER A 202 19.17 -18.85 -5.40
N ASP A 203 19.81 -19.03 -4.25
CA ASP A 203 19.13 -19.56 -3.06
C ASP A 203 18.08 -18.60 -2.49
N LEU A 204 18.38 -17.29 -2.51
CA LEU A 204 17.41 -16.26 -2.11
C LEU A 204 16.28 -16.12 -3.12
N GLN A 205 16.56 -16.16 -4.42
CA GLN A 205 15.52 -16.14 -5.45
C GLN A 205 14.62 -17.36 -5.35
N ASN A 206 15.18 -18.56 -5.25
CA ASN A 206 14.39 -19.79 -5.10
C ASN A 206 13.51 -19.75 -3.84
N THR A 207 14.02 -19.18 -2.75
CA THR A 207 13.23 -19.03 -1.51
C THR A 207 12.10 -18.01 -1.69
N ALA A 208 12.37 -16.87 -2.35
CA ALA A 208 11.33 -15.89 -2.68
C ALA A 208 10.27 -16.49 -3.61
N ASP A 209 10.69 -17.18 -4.67
CA ASP A 209 9.81 -17.83 -5.63
C ASP A 209 8.94 -18.91 -4.96
N ASP A 210 9.50 -19.71 -4.05
CA ASP A 210 8.71 -20.68 -3.28
C ASP A 210 7.62 -20.01 -2.46
N ILE A 211 7.94 -18.90 -1.76
CA ILE A 211 6.95 -18.13 -1.01
C ILE A 211 5.89 -17.59 -1.96
N TYR A 212 6.30 -16.95 -3.07
CA TYR A 212 5.38 -16.40 -4.05
C TYR A 212 4.43 -17.45 -4.65
N ASN A 213 4.95 -18.65 -4.92
CA ASN A 213 4.17 -19.70 -5.58
C ASN A 213 3.24 -20.45 -4.61
N LEU A 214 3.65 -20.59 -3.35
CA LEU A 214 2.96 -21.43 -2.37
C LEU A 214 2.10 -20.63 -1.36
N ASP A 215 2.39 -19.34 -1.13
CA ASP A 215 1.62 -18.47 -0.25
C ASP A 215 0.66 -17.59 -1.06
N VAL A 216 -0.64 -17.90 -1.01
CA VAL A 216 -1.64 -17.14 -1.78
C VAL A 216 -1.78 -15.71 -1.24
N GLU A 217 -1.77 -15.51 0.07
CA GLU A 217 -1.83 -14.18 0.70
C GLU A 217 -0.65 -13.30 0.30
N ALA A 218 0.58 -13.84 0.30
CA ALA A 218 1.76 -13.10 -0.12
C ALA A 218 1.69 -12.77 -1.63
N ARG A 219 1.35 -13.76 -2.47
CA ARG A 219 1.22 -13.56 -3.92
C ARG A 219 0.19 -12.47 -4.25
N THR A 220 -0.99 -12.55 -3.64
CA THR A 220 -2.07 -11.59 -3.88
C THR A 220 -1.66 -10.17 -3.46
N THR A 221 -0.90 -10.03 -2.38
CA THR A 221 -0.32 -8.74 -1.96
C THR A 221 0.68 -8.20 -2.98
N LEU A 222 1.61 -9.03 -3.44
CA LEU A 222 2.65 -8.64 -4.41
C LEU A 222 2.04 -8.27 -5.76
N ASP A 223 1.08 -9.06 -6.25
CA ASP A 223 0.33 -8.76 -7.48
C ASP A 223 -0.45 -7.45 -7.39
N ALA A 224 -1.11 -7.19 -6.26
CA ALA A 224 -1.85 -5.95 -6.04
C ALA A 224 -0.90 -4.75 -6.02
N ARG A 225 0.28 -4.89 -5.41
CA ARG A 225 1.30 -3.85 -5.36
C ARG A 225 1.86 -3.48 -6.74
N GLU A 226 2.08 -4.44 -7.61
CA GLU A 226 2.55 -4.17 -8.98
C GLU A 226 1.52 -3.43 -9.85
N ARG A 227 0.23 -3.60 -9.54
CA ARG A 227 -0.86 -2.94 -10.24
C ARG A 227 -1.07 -1.50 -9.77
N LEU A 228 -0.68 -1.18 -8.54
CA LEU A 228 -0.83 0.19 -8.05
C LEU A 228 0.01 1.17 -8.87
N ARG A 229 -0.58 2.34 -9.07
CA ARG A 229 0.07 3.50 -9.64
C ARG A 229 0.08 4.56 -8.55
N TYR A 230 1.26 5.09 -8.29
CA TYR A 230 1.44 6.13 -7.29
C TYR A 230 1.42 7.47 -8.03
N ASP A 231 0.45 8.29 -7.68
CA ASP A 231 0.43 9.66 -8.16
C ASP A 231 1.53 10.47 -7.48
N ARG A 232 2.02 11.49 -8.18
CA ARG A 232 2.98 12.42 -7.60
C ARG A 232 2.31 13.23 -6.49
N LEU A 233 2.86 13.12 -5.30
CA LEU A 233 2.36 13.81 -4.12
C LEU A 233 2.98 15.20 -3.97
N SER A 234 2.18 16.15 -3.49
CA SER A 234 2.68 17.45 -3.03
C SER A 234 3.46 17.31 -1.72
N GLU A 235 4.34 18.29 -1.44
CA GLU A 235 5.09 18.33 -0.16
C GLU A 235 4.17 18.37 1.07
N ALA A 236 3.00 18.99 0.94
CA ALA A 236 1.99 18.99 2.02
C ALA A 236 1.47 17.58 2.29
N GLN A 237 1.12 16.82 1.24
CA GLN A 237 0.63 15.45 1.37
C GLN A 237 1.68 14.49 1.92
N LYS A 238 2.95 14.66 1.53
CA LYS A 238 4.07 13.91 2.12
C LYS A 238 4.23 14.20 3.61
N ALA A 239 4.11 15.47 4.01
CA ALA A 239 4.16 15.85 5.42
C ALA A 239 2.96 15.29 6.20
N ASP A 240 1.77 15.23 5.58
CA ASP A 240 0.60 14.58 6.17
C ASP A 240 0.80 13.08 6.40
N ALA A 241 1.40 12.36 5.44
CA ALA A 241 1.71 10.95 5.61
C ALA A 241 2.60 10.69 6.85
N VAL A 242 3.62 11.52 7.05
CA VAL A 242 4.50 11.43 8.23
C VAL A 242 3.73 11.78 9.51
N ARG A 243 2.84 12.77 9.50
CA ARG A 243 2.00 13.10 10.67
C ARG A 243 1.06 11.94 11.02
N ILE A 244 0.37 11.38 10.02
CA ILE A 244 -0.52 10.23 10.17
C ILE A 244 0.25 9.04 10.77
N ALA A 245 1.41 8.72 10.20
CA ALA A 245 2.27 7.63 10.67
C ALA A 245 2.61 7.76 12.15
N ASN A 246 3.07 8.96 12.57
CA ASN A 246 3.42 9.23 13.96
C ASN A 246 2.21 9.16 14.89
N ALA A 247 1.06 9.68 14.48
CA ALA A 247 -0.16 9.63 15.27
C ALA A 247 -0.67 8.20 15.47
N ILE A 248 -0.58 7.35 14.44
CA ILE A 248 -0.87 5.92 14.54
C ILE A 248 0.13 5.24 15.47
N ALA A 249 1.42 5.52 15.31
CA ALA A 249 2.49 4.91 16.09
C ALA A 249 2.33 5.15 17.60
N GLN A 250 1.89 6.35 18.01
CA GLN A 250 1.61 6.66 19.42
C GLN A 250 0.51 5.79 20.03
N GLN A 251 -0.40 5.27 19.20
CA GLN A 251 -1.52 4.40 19.60
C GLN A 251 -1.30 2.94 19.23
N SER A 252 -0.05 2.57 18.96
CA SER A 252 0.33 1.23 18.51
C SER A 252 1.20 0.52 19.54
N THR A 253 1.35 -0.80 19.40
CA THR A 253 2.46 -1.51 20.02
C THR A 253 3.78 -0.93 19.51
N LYS A 254 4.87 -1.14 20.27
CA LYS A 254 6.15 -0.54 19.93
C LYS A 254 6.61 -0.97 18.54
N GLU A 255 6.54 -2.27 18.27
CA GLU A 255 7.00 -2.88 17.03
C GLU A 255 6.20 -2.37 15.83
N PHE A 256 4.86 -2.36 15.94
CA PHE A 256 3.97 -1.87 14.88
C PHE A 256 4.10 -0.36 14.68
N GLY A 257 4.26 0.40 15.77
CA GLY A 257 4.44 1.85 15.71
C GLY A 257 5.75 2.27 15.02
N GLU A 258 6.86 1.59 15.32
CA GLU A 258 8.13 1.81 14.64
C GLU A 258 8.01 1.56 13.13
N GLU A 259 7.35 0.47 12.73
CA GLU A 259 7.11 0.20 11.30
C GLU A 259 6.22 1.24 10.63
N MET A 260 5.16 1.71 11.31
CA MET A 260 4.29 2.75 10.76
C MET A 260 5.06 4.04 10.48
N VAL A 261 6.01 4.41 11.35
CA VAL A 261 6.89 5.57 11.12
C VAL A 261 7.83 5.33 9.95
N GLU A 262 8.49 4.17 9.88
CA GLU A 262 9.33 3.79 8.73
C GLU A 262 8.54 3.86 7.41
N ASP A 263 7.31 3.33 7.41
CA ASP A 263 6.43 3.28 6.25
C ASP A 263 5.97 4.69 5.81
N GLY A 264 5.64 5.57 6.75
CA GLY A 264 5.30 6.96 6.45
C GLY A 264 6.47 7.80 5.96
N LEU A 265 7.69 7.54 6.46
CA LEU A 265 8.91 8.22 5.98
C LEU A 265 9.25 7.82 4.54
N ALA A 266 9.01 6.56 4.16
CA ALA A 266 9.24 6.08 2.79
C ALA A 266 8.38 6.82 1.74
N ILE A 267 7.21 7.32 2.13
CA ILE A 267 6.37 8.19 1.29
C ILE A 267 7.01 9.56 1.12
N ALA A 268 7.58 10.12 2.18
CA ALA A 268 8.13 11.47 2.16
C ALA A 268 9.52 11.55 1.52
N SER A 269 10.26 10.43 1.45
CA SER A 269 11.65 10.42 1.03
C SER A 269 11.88 10.68 -0.46
N GLU A 270 10.94 10.31 -1.32
CA GLU A 270 11.10 10.31 -2.78
C GLU A 270 9.80 10.76 -3.48
N ASP A 271 9.87 11.29 -4.69
CA ASP A 271 8.67 11.60 -5.49
C ASP A 271 8.05 10.32 -6.04
N GLU A 272 8.88 9.49 -6.66
CA GLU A 272 8.51 8.19 -7.22
C GLU A 272 9.03 7.07 -6.31
N PRO A 273 8.27 5.99 -6.10
CA PRO A 273 8.75 4.84 -5.35
C PRO A 273 9.95 4.20 -6.05
N SER A 274 11.07 4.09 -5.34
CA SER A 274 12.15 3.17 -5.69
C SER A 274 11.80 1.74 -5.26
N GLU A 275 12.57 0.76 -5.75
CA GLU A 275 12.49 -0.64 -5.26
C GLU A 275 12.67 -0.73 -3.74
N ASP A 276 13.40 0.22 -3.14
CA ASP A 276 13.66 0.28 -1.71
C ASP A 276 12.46 0.79 -0.89
N THR A 277 11.61 1.64 -1.48
CA THR A 277 10.51 2.31 -0.78
C THR A 277 9.13 1.80 -1.17
N LYS A 278 8.99 1.09 -2.29
CA LYS A 278 7.71 0.59 -2.83
C LYS A 278 6.92 -0.27 -1.83
N SER A 279 7.59 -1.20 -1.13
CA SER A 279 6.94 -2.03 -0.10
C SER A 279 6.42 -1.18 1.05
N ASN A 280 7.28 -0.33 1.63
CA ASN A 280 6.93 0.54 2.75
C ASN A 280 5.75 1.46 2.42
N ARG A 281 5.74 2.08 1.24
CA ARG A 281 4.63 2.94 0.78
C ARG A 281 3.32 2.16 0.67
N TYR A 282 3.37 0.97 0.08
CA TYR A 282 2.21 0.09 -0.04
C TYR A 282 1.64 -0.26 1.34
N ARG A 283 2.52 -0.69 2.26
CA ARG A 283 2.14 -1.06 3.62
C ARG A 283 1.53 0.10 4.37
N PHE A 284 2.12 1.30 4.28
CA PHE A 284 1.58 2.50 4.90
C PHE A 284 0.11 2.70 4.52
N VAL A 285 -0.17 2.69 3.22
CA VAL A 285 -1.52 2.93 2.69
C VAL A 285 -2.47 1.84 3.15
N SER A 286 -2.12 0.56 2.95
CA SER A 286 -2.97 -0.58 3.36
C SER A 286 -3.27 -0.56 4.86
N ARG A 287 -2.26 -0.37 5.71
CA ARG A 287 -2.41 -0.32 7.17
C ARG A 287 -3.30 0.84 7.59
N THR A 288 -3.09 2.01 7.01
CA THR A 288 -3.88 3.19 7.35
C THR A 288 -5.35 3.01 6.99
N LEU A 289 -5.65 2.45 5.81
CA LEU A 289 -7.03 2.11 5.43
C LEU A 289 -7.68 1.12 6.41
N LYS A 290 -6.95 0.05 6.77
CA LYS A 290 -7.45 -0.95 7.73
C LYS A 290 -7.71 -0.35 9.10
N ILE A 291 -6.84 0.55 9.57
CA ILE A 291 -7.02 1.27 10.84
C ILE A 291 -8.27 2.15 10.79
N ILE A 292 -8.51 2.86 9.67
CA ILE A 292 -9.72 3.65 9.48
C ILE A 292 -10.96 2.76 9.53
N ALA A 293 -10.93 1.62 8.84
CA ALA A 293 -12.04 0.67 8.82
C ALA A 293 -12.33 0.04 10.19
N ILE A 294 -11.33 -0.10 11.07
CA ILE A 294 -11.51 -0.63 12.42
C ILE A 294 -12.24 0.38 13.34
N GLY A 295 -12.27 1.67 13.02
CA GLY A 295 -13.17 2.63 13.68
C GLY A 295 -12.91 2.90 15.18
N GLY A 296 -11.66 2.77 15.65
CA GLY A 296 -11.30 2.90 17.08
C GLY A 296 -10.91 4.30 17.56
N ALA A 297 -10.57 4.42 18.86
CA ALA A 297 -10.07 5.65 19.51
C ALA A 297 -8.85 6.30 18.80
N GLY A 298 -8.10 5.48 18.04
CA GLY A 298 -7.10 5.89 17.04
C GLY A 298 -7.50 7.09 16.20
N LEU A 299 -8.68 7.01 15.57
CA LEU A 299 -9.17 8.03 14.64
C LEU A 299 -9.30 9.40 15.29
N VAL A 300 -9.72 9.46 16.55
CA VAL A 300 -9.86 10.73 17.29
C VAL A 300 -8.49 11.37 17.50
N GLY A 301 -7.49 10.61 17.97
CA GLY A 301 -6.13 11.13 18.16
C GLY A 301 -5.44 11.51 16.86
N ILE A 302 -5.66 10.75 15.77
CA ILE A 302 -5.11 11.06 14.44
C ILE A 302 -5.77 12.32 13.87
N THR A 303 -7.10 12.46 13.95
CA THR A 303 -7.77 13.70 13.53
C THR A 303 -7.28 14.91 14.30
N ALA A 304 -7.14 14.80 15.63
CA ALA A 304 -6.63 15.87 16.46
C ALA A 304 -5.17 16.24 16.14
N ALA A 305 -4.35 15.26 15.74
CA ALA A 305 -2.97 15.51 15.32
C ALA A 305 -2.86 16.19 13.94
N LEU A 306 -3.85 16.02 13.07
CA LEU A 306 -3.88 16.57 11.71
C LEU A 306 -4.68 17.88 11.59
N SER A 307 -5.65 18.10 12.48
CA SER A 307 -6.43 19.34 12.55
C SER A 307 -5.84 20.31 13.59
N GLN A 308 -5.63 21.59 13.25
CA GLN A 308 -5.53 22.65 14.27
C GLN A 308 -6.90 23.22 14.70
N ALA A 309 -8.02 22.76 14.14
CA ALA A 309 -9.36 23.20 14.55
C ALA A 309 -10.46 22.23 14.09
N GLU A 310 -11.50 22.11 14.93
CA GLU A 310 -12.87 21.59 14.71
C GLU A 310 -13.18 20.08 14.82
N PRO A 311 -14.43 19.74 15.27
CA PRO A 311 -14.69 18.57 16.10
C PRO A 311 -14.70 17.25 15.33
N ALA A 312 -14.32 16.20 16.05
CA ALA A 312 -14.05 14.81 15.66
C ALA A 312 -15.19 14.03 14.96
N VAL A 313 -16.16 14.69 14.33
CA VAL A 313 -17.41 14.05 13.90
C VAL A 313 -17.26 13.21 12.62
N ASN A 314 -16.19 13.32 11.82
CA ASN A 314 -16.00 12.40 10.68
C ASN A 314 -14.51 12.07 10.40
N GLY A 315 -13.79 11.58 11.41
CA GLY A 315 -12.36 11.29 11.26
C GLY A 315 -12.00 10.28 10.18
N ALA A 316 -12.90 9.34 9.89
CA ALA A 316 -12.71 8.37 8.81
C ALA A 316 -12.76 9.02 7.43
N VAL A 317 -13.72 9.93 7.21
CA VAL A 317 -13.84 10.70 5.97
C VAL A 317 -12.62 11.61 5.77
N TYR A 318 -12.16 12.28 6.82
CA TYR A 318 -10.98 13.14 6.73
C TYR A 318 -9.69 12.35 6.41
N LEU A 319 -9.51 11.17 7.02
CA LEU A 319 -8.36 10.34 6.71
C LEU A 319 -8.44 9.67 5.34
N TRP A 320 -9.64 9.26 4.91
CA TRP A 320 -9.88 8.83 3.54
C TRP A 320 -9.50 9.92 2.53
N LYS A 321 -9.90 11.17 2.79
CA LYS A 321 -9.52 12.33 1.96
C LYS A 321 -8.02 12.51 1.82
N LEU A 322 -7.27 12.19 2.87
CA LEU A 322 -5.81 12.25 2.85
C LEU A 322 -5.23 11.06 2.10
N ILE A 323 -5.79 9.85 2.24
CA ILE A 323 -5.21 8.60 1.74
C ILE A 323 -5.61 8.27 0.30
N ALA A 324 -6.81 8.66 -0.15
CA ALA A 324 -7.30 8.37 -1.50
C ALA A 324 -6.32 8.82 -2.60
N PRO A 325 -5.69 10.01 -2.52
CA PRO A 325 -4.67 10.42 -3.49
C PRO A 325 -3.46 9.47 -3.57
N PHE A 326 -3.14 8.72 -2.51
CA PHE A 326 -2.03 7.76 -2.51
C PHE A 326 -2.33 6.49 -3.33
N LEU A 327 -3.59 6.27 -3.69
CA LEU A 327 -4.08 5.13 -4.47
C LEU A 327 -4.41 5.49 -5.91
N GLY A 328 -4.21 6.76 -6.31
CA GLY A 328 -4.77 7.29 -7.56
C GLY A 328 -6.31 7.28 -7.55
N LEU A 329 -6.91 7.42 -6.36
CA LEU A 329 -8.34 7.49 -6.11
C LEU A 329 -8.77 8.92 -5.74
#